data_AF-A0A818V8Y4-F1
#
_entry.id   AF-A0A818V8Y4-F1
#
_cell.length_a   1.000
_cell.length_b   1.000
_cell.length_c   1.000
_cell.angle_alpha   90.00
_cell.angle_beta   90.00
_cell.angle_gamma   90.00
#
_symmetry.space_group_name_H-M   'P 1'
#
loop_
_entity.id
_entity.type
_entity.pdbx_description
1 polymer ?
#
loop_
_entity_poly.entity_id
_entity_poly.type
_entity_poly.pdbx_seq_one_letter_code
_entity_poly.pdbx_strand_id
1 'polypeptide(L)'
;MIDSEQAVKAQEQKLDDILELELFYKILLVAQANLNRISSLDYLYKSINKDDIDSQFILRYIWTSVGQDDDDERCFMLLCKVALENSQEVDYNDEKLNEPLDLTIYQSRIANDRQIPNPRHTITRNYGVRLPLDQLINCTDSKHGYHRCAYNEYIVFDESQITLHYLVQFRR
;
A
#
# COMPACT_ATOMS: atom_id res chain seq x y z
N MET A 1 -3.11 -34.71 -12.69
CA MET A 1 -3.80 -34.89 -11.40
C MET A 1 -2.87 -34.30 -10.36
N ILE A 2 -3.30 -33.26 -9.65
CA ILE A 2 -2.48 -32.59 -8.63
C ILE A 2 -2.77 -33.33 -7.33
N ASP A 3 -1.92 -34.30 -7.00
CA ASP A 3 -2.23 -35.27 -5.93
C ASP A 3 -1.51 -34.95 -4.61
N SER A 4 -0.79 -33.83 -4.54
CA SER A 4 -0.11 -33.39 -3.31
C SER A 4 -0.46 -31.95 -2.96
N GLU A 5 -0.64 -31.69 -1.67
CA GLU A 5 -0.87 -30.35 -1.12
C GLU A 5 0.26 -29.37 -1.49
N GLN A 6 1.50 -29.88 -1.61
CA GLN A 6 2.64 -29.11 -2.08
C GLN A 6 2.51 -28.70 -3.55
N ALA A 7 1.96 -29.60 -4.39
CA ALA A 7 1.72 -29.29 -5.78
C ALA A 7 0.56 -28.30 -5.95
N VAL A 8 -0.43 -28.28 -5.03
CA VAL A 8 -1.47 -27.23 -5.00
C VAL A 8 -0.86 -25.87 -4.69
N LYS A 9 -0.09 -25.76 -3.59
CA LYS A 9 0.57 -24.50 -3.20
C LYS A 9 1.50 -23.95 -4.29
N ALA A 10 2.23 -24.84 -4.97
CA ALA A 10 3.10 -24.44 -6.08
C ALA A 10 2.31 -23.90 -7.30
N GLN A 11 1.06 -24.32 -7.49
CA GLN A 11 0.20 -23.77 -8.55
C GLN A 11 -0.48 -22.48 -8.10
N GLU A 12 -0.84 -22.35 -6.82
CA GLU A 12 -1.33 -21.10 -6.24
C GLU A 12 -0.29 -19.98 -6.40
N GLN A 13 0.96 -20.25 -6.02
CA GLN A 13 2.05 -19.27 -6.20
C GLN A 13 2.22 -18.85 -7.67
N LYS A 14 2.17 -19.81 -8.62
CA LYS A 14 2.25 -19.47 -10.05
C LYS A 14 1.06 -18.63 -10.51
N LEU A 15 -0.12 -18.86 -9.95
CA LEU A 15 -1.30 -18.08 -10.26
C LEU A 15 -1.13 -16.64 -9.77
N ASP A 16 -0.61 -16.47 -8.55
CA ASP A 16 -0.30 -15.16 -7.98
C ASP A 16 0.75 -14.42 -8.82
N ASP A 17 1.84 -15.09 -9.20
CA ASP A 17 2.88 -14.52 -10.06
C ASP A 17 2.31 -14.07 -11.43
N ILE A 18 1.41 -14.86 -12.02
CA ILE A 18 0.73 -14.52 -13.29
C ILE A 18 -0.23 -13.34 -13.09
N LEU A 19 -0.95 -13.30 -11.97
CA LEU A 19 -1.87 -12.22 -11.64
C LEU A 19 -1.11 -10.90 -11.46
N GLU A 20 0.03 -10.92 -10.77
CA GLU A 20 0.92 -9.77 -10.66
C GLU A 20 1.42 -9.30 -12.03
N LEU A 21 1.82 -10.24 -12.90
CA LEU A 21 2.27 -9.92 -14.24
C LEU A 21 1.14 -9.33 -15.11
N GLU A 22 -0.08 -9.86 -15.00
CA GLU A 22 -1.26 -9.33 -15.67
C GLU A 22 -1.60 -7.92 -15.17
N LEU A 23 -1.55 -7.70 -13.86
CA LEU A 23 -1.74 -6.40 -13.24
C LEU A 23 -0.72 -5.39 -13.77
N PHE A 24 0.56 -5.76 -13.81
CA PHE A 24 1.61 -4.91 -14.36
C PHE A 24 1.35 -4.58 -15.82
N TYR A 25 0.92 -5.57 -16.61
CA TYR A 25 0.59 -5.39 -18.01
C TYR A 25 -0.60 -4.44 -18.21
N LYS A 26 -1.63 -4.54 -17.35
CA LYS A 26 -2.79 -3.63 -17.34
C LYS A 26 -2.40 -2.21 -16.96
N ILE A 27 -1.53 -2.03 -15.96
CA ILE A 27 -1.00 -0.72 -15.56
C ILE A 27 -0.24 -0.08 -16.74
N LEU A 28 0.62 -0.86 -17.42
CA LEU A 28 1.34 -0.40 -18.61
C LEU A 28 0.40 -0.07 -19.78
N LEU A 29 -0.61 -0.91 -20.02
CA LEU A 29 -1.63 -0.68 -21.05
C LEU A 29 -2.45 0.58 -20.77
N VAL A 30 -2.84 0.83 -19.53
CA VAL A 30 -3.56 2.05 -19.14
C VAL A 30 -2.66 3.27 -19.32
N ALA A 31 -1.37 3.17 -18.98
CA ALA A 31 -0.40 4.23 -19.26
C ALA A 31 -0.26 4.49 -20.77
N GLN A 32 -0.25 3.44 -21.60
CA GLN A 32 -0.22 3.56 -23.07
C GLN A 32 -1.53 4.09 -23.67
N ALA A 33 -2.69 3.61 -23.22
CA ALA A 33 -3.99 4.05 -23.74
C ALA A 33 -4.27 5.52 -23.42
N ASN A 34 -3.65 6.06 -22.36
CA ASN A 34 -3.74 7.47 -22.00
C ASN A 34 -2.68 8.35 -22.68
N LEU A 35 -1.80 7.82 -23.54
CA LEU A 35 -0.78 8.56 -24.30
C LEU A 35 -1.29 9.83 -24.98
N ASN A 36 -2.55 9.81 -25.44
CA ASN A 36 -3.17 10.91 -26.19
C ASN A 36 -3.76 12.01 -25.28
N ARG A 37 -3.84 11.77 -23.96
CA ARG A 37 -4.35 12.69 -22.95
C ARG A 37 -3.28 13.16 -21.96
N ILE A 38 -2.34 12.28 -21.62
CA ILE A 38 -1.22 12.49 -20.71
C ILE A 38 -0.07 11.62 -21.25
N SER A 39 1.13 12.18 -21.44
CA SER A 39 2.27 11.38 -21.90
C SER A 39 2.47 10.18 -20.97
N SER A 40 2.67 8.97 -21.52
CA SER A 40 2.98 7.79 -20.72
C SER A 40 4.29 7.95 -19.95
N LEU A 41 5.17 8.82 -20.46
CA LEU A 41 6.28 9.33 -19.68
C LEU A 41 5.81 10.29 -18.61
N ASP A 42 4.89 11.24 -18.79
CA ASP A 42 4.39 12.15 -17.71
C ASP A 42 3.76 11.41 -16.51
N TYR A 43 3.11 10.26 -16.73
CA TYR A 43 2.64 9.36 -15.65
C TYR A 43 3.81 8.76 -14.84
N LEU A 44 4.98 8.62 -15.47
CA LEU A 44 6.27 8.19 -14.91
C LEU A 44 7.19 9.39 -14.54
N TYR A 45 7.01 10.57 -15.13
CA TYR A 45 7.96 11.71 -15.17
C TYR A 45 7.62 12.79 -14.16
N LYS A 46 6.42 12.78 -13.58
CA LYS A 46 6.15 13.63 -12.41
C LYS A 46 6.79 13.07 -11.12
N SER A 47 7.71 12.13 -11.24
CA SER A 47 8.49 11.58 -10.13
C SER A 47 9.85 12.26 -9.93
N ILE A 48 10.28 13.21 -10.78
CA ILE A 48 11.52 13.97 -10.51
C ILE A 48 11.40 15.42 -10.96
N ASN A 49 10.61 16.21 -10.22
CA ASN A 49 11.08 17.55 -9.90
C ASN A 49 11.36 17.55 -8.40
N LYS A 50 12.64 17.43 -8.01
CA LYS A 50 13.03 17.39 -6.58
C LYS A 50 12.55 18.63 -5.81
N ASP A 51 12.26 19.70 -6.53
CA ASP A 51 11.77 20.96 -6.00
C ASP A 51 10.24 21.01 -5.88
N ASP A 52 9.53 20.01 -6.40
CA ASP A 52 8.10 19.87 -6.21
C ASP A 52 7.78 19.35 -4.80
N ILE A 53 6.86 20.05 -4.14
CA ILE A 53 6.50 19.82 -2.75
C ILE A 53 5.89 18.43 -2.55
N ASP A 54 5.16 17.86 -3.52
CA ASP A 54 4.67 16.48 -3.42
C ASP A 54 5.81 15.46 -3.51
N SER A 55 6.78 15.69 -4.40
CA SER A 55 7.95 14.83 -4.55
C SER A 55 8.79 14.75 -3.26
N GLN A 56 8.93 15.86 -2.53
CA GLN A 56 9.65 15.86 -1.24
C GLN A 56 8.94 15.04 -0.16
N PHE A 57 7.60 15.05 -0.12
CA PHE A 57 6.88 14.23 0.84
C PHE A 57 6.86 12.75 0.45
N ILE A 58 6.79 12.44 -0.84
CA ILE A 58 6.92 11.07 -1.33
C ILE A 58 8.31 10.51 -0.99
N LEU A 59 9.38 11.27 -1.24
CA LEU A 59 10.73 10.88 -0.86
C LEU A 59 10.88 10.72 0.65
N ARG A 60 10.33 11.64 1.45
CA ARG A 60 10.31 11.52 2.90
C ARG A 60 9.57 10.27 3.35
N TYR A 61 8.40 9.99 2.77
CA TYR A 61 7.61 8.79 3.07
C TYR A 61 8.42 7.52 2.81
N ILE A 62 9.06 7.42 1.64
CA ILE A 62 9.89 6.26 1.26
C ILE A 62 11.08 6.12 2.22
N TRP A 63 11.82 7.20 2.50
CA TRP A 63 12.95 7.14 3.44
C TRP A 63 12.54 6.78 4.87
N THR A 64 11.35 7.16 5.31
CA THR A 64 10.85 6.80 6.65
C THR A 64 10.30 5.37 6.72
N SER A 65 9.90 4.78 5.60
CA SER A 65 9.21 3.48 5.53
C SER A 65 10.09 2.34 5.02
N VAL A 66 11.17 2.62 4.29
CA VAL A 66 12.10 1.61 3.77
C VAL A 66 13.29 1.48 4.71
N GLY A 67 13.54 0.27 5.21
CA GLY A 67 14.73 -0.06 6.02
C GLY A 67 16.04 0.12 5.24
N GLN A 68 17.14 0.34 5.96
CA GLN A 68 18.48 0.47 5.36
C GLN A 68 19.01 -0.90 4.93
N ASP A 69 18.66 -1.35 3.73
CA ASP A 69 19.31 -2.48 3.06
C ASP A 69 20.11 -1.96 1.86
N ASP A 70 21.38 -2.36 1.77
CA ASP A 70 22.44 -1.79 0.93
C ASP A 70 22.50 -2.46 -0.47
N ASP A 71 21.35 -2.68 -1.10
CA ASP A 71 21.24 -3.41 -2.38
C ASP A 71 20.84 -2.46 -3.53
N ASP A 72 21.65 -2.38 -4.60
CA ASP A 72 21.44 -1.49 -5.78
C ASP A 72 20.32 -1.99 -6.71
N GLU A 73 19.30 -2.62 -6.12
CA GLU A 73 18.10 -3.10 -6.81
C GLU A 73 17.15 -1.93 -7.12
N ARG A 74 16.59 -1.97 -8.32
CA ARG A 74 15.55 -1.02 -8.73
C ARG A 74 14.21 -1.48 -8.20
N CYS A 75 13.66 -0.75 -7.25
CA CYS A 75 12.35 -1.00 -6.68
C CYS A 75 11.29 -0.08 -7.29
N PHE A 76 10.06 -0.59 -7.34
CA PHE A 76 8.88 0.20 -7.70
C PHE A 76 7.88 0.18 -6.53
N MET A 77 7.23 1.30 -6.27
CA MET A 77 6.18 1.44 -5.26
C MET A 77 5.00 2.19 -5.85
N LEU A 78 3.80 1.67 -5.63
CA LEU A 78 2.55 2.37 -5.94
C LEU A 78 2.09 3.15 -4.72
N LEU A 79 1.83 4.43 -4.90
CA LEU A 79 1.14 5.26 -3.91
C LEU A 79 -0.28 5.53 -4.37
N CYS A 80 -1.22 5.06 -3.56
CA CYS A 80 -2.64 5.10 -3.84
C CYS A 80 -3.32 6.09 -2.89
N LYS A 81 -4.29 6.84 -3.42
CA LYS A 81 -5.29 7.49 -2.59
C LYS A 81 -6.38 6.45 -2.29
N VAL A 82 -6.62 6.21 -1.01
CA VAL A 82 -7.61 5.22 -0.55
C VAL A 82 -8.68 5.91 0.29
N ALA A 83 -9.95 5.71 -0.08
CA ALA A 83 -11.10 6.20 0.67
C ALA A 83 -11.50 5.19 1.76
N LEU A 84 -10.94 5.38 2.96
CA LEU A 84 -11.16 4.45 4.09
C LEU A 84 -12.53 4.61 4.76
N GLU A 85 -13.07 5.84 4.83
CA GLU A 85 -14.37 6.13 5.44
C GLU A 85 -14.53 5.55 6.86
N ASN A 86 -15.64 4.84 7.14
CA ASN A 86 -15.85 4.18 8.42
C ASN A 86 -15.12 2.83 8.44
N SER A 87 -13.95 2.82 9.06
CA SER A 87 -13.09 1.64 9.16
C SER A 87 -13.37 0.81 10.40
N GLN A 88 -13.41 -0.51 10.25
CA GLN A 88 -13.34 -1.44 11.37
C GLN A 88 -11.88 -1.60 11.80
N GLU A 89 -11.54 -1.15 13.01
CA GLU A 89 -10.23 -1.40 13.61
C GLU A 89 -10.19 -2.78 14.26
N VAL A 90 -9.21 -3.60 13.87
CA VAL A 90 -9.05 -4.98 14.34
C VAL A 90 -7.58 -5.21 14.68
N ASP A 91 -7.29 -5.89 15.79
CA ASP A 91 -5.93 -6.35 16.10
C ASP A 91 -5.58 -7.51 15.17
N TYR A 92 -4.34 -7.59 14.69
CA TYR A 92 -3.90 -8.67 13.80
C TYR A 92 -4.15 -10.07 14.39
N ASN A 93 -4.13 -10.19 15.72
CA ASN A 93 -4.36 -11.46 16.40
C ASN A 93 -5.86 -11.77 16.66
N ASP A 94 -6.78 -10.90 16.28
CA ASP A 94 -8.22 -11.10 16.46
C ASP A 94 -8.79 -12.00 15.34
N GLU A 95 -9.57 -13.01 15.71
CA GLU A 95 -10.24 -13.92 14.77
C GLU A 95 -11.14 -13.18 13.77
N LYS A 96 -11.66 -11.99 14.17
CA LYS A 96 -12.45 -11.10 13.31
C LYS A 96 -11.74 -10.64 12.04
N LEU A 97 -10.40 -10.69 11.99
CA LEU A 97 -9.66 -10.35 10.78
C LEU A 97 -10.02 -11.28 9.61
N ASN A 98 -10.35 -12.55 9.91
CA ASN A 98 -10.72 -13.56 8.92
C ASN A 98 -12.24 -13.63 8.66
N GLU A 99 -13.05 -12.92 9.46
CA GLU A 99 -14.49 -12.89 9.29
C GLU A 99 -14.89 -11.88 8.18
N PRO A 100 -15.96 -12.17 7.41
CA PRO A 100 -16.51 -11.23 6.45
C PRO A 100 -16.83 -9.88 7.11
N LEU A 101 -16.45 -8.79 6.46
CA LEU A 101 -16.78 -7.45 6.95
C LEU A 101 -18.28 -7.20 6.77
N ASP A 102 -18.93 -6.66 7.81
CA ASP A 102 -20.29 -6.14 7.68
C ASP A 102 -20.26 -4.81 6.90
N LEU A 103 -20.44 -4.92 5.58
CA LEU A 103 -20.43 -3.80 4.63
C LEU A 103 -21.59 -2.82 4.83
N THR A 104 -22.60 -3.16 5.66
CA THR A 104 -23.68 -2.22 6.00
C THR A 104 -23.23 -1.17 7.01
N ILE A 105 -22.18 -1.48 7.78
CA ILE A 105 -21.65 -0.61 8.84
C ILE A 105 -20.30 -0.03 8.43
N TYR A 106 -19.41 -0.87 7.88
CA TYR A 106 -18.02 -0.50 7.61
C TYR A 106 -17.71 -0.58 6.12
N GLN A 107 -16.84 0.30 5.65
CA GLN A 107 -16.39 0.35 4.24
C GLN A 107 -14.94 -0.08 4.08
N SER A 108 -14.21 -0.22 5.17
CA SER A 108 -12.82 -0.70 5.17
C SER A 108 -12.46 -1.34 6.49
N ARG A 109 -11.31 -2.00 6.54
CA ARG A 109 -10.73 -2.57 7.75
C ARG A 109 -9.30 -2.06 7.92
N ILE A 110 -8.93 -1.76 9.16
CA ILE A 110 -7.57 -1.43 9.53
C ILE A 110 -7.10 -2.54 10.46
N ALA A 111 -6.13 -3.32 10.00
CA ALA A 111 -5.41 -4.26 10.85
C ALA A 111 -4.32 -3.47 11.58
N ASN A 112 -4.54 -3.19 12.86
CA ASN A 112 -3.62 -2.42 13.69
C ASN A 112 -2.50 -3.33 14.22
N ASP A 113 -1.28 -2.82 14.22
CA ASP A 113 -0.12 -3.47 14.82
C ASP A 113 0.71 -2.50 15.68
N ARG A 114 1.89 -2.96 16.12
CA ARG A 114 2.77 -2.29 17.08
C ARG A 114 3.24 -0.93 16.64
N GLN A 115 3.38 -0.68 15.34
CA GLN A 115 4.01 0.55 14.86
C GLN A 115 3.08 1.30 13.92
N ILE A 116 2.78 2.53 14.32
CA ILE A 116 2.07 3.49 13.47
C ILE A 116 2.98 4.69 13.22
N PRO A 117 2.89 5.31 12.04
CA PRO A 117 3.45 6.64 11.86
C PRO A 117 2.83 7.60 12.88
N ASN A 118 3.64 8.42 13.52
CA ASN A 118 3.15 9.34 14.54
C ASN A 118 2.00 10.23 14.00
N PRO A 119 0.78 10.11 14.54
CA PRO A 119 -0.38 10.81 14.00
C PRO A 119 -0.30 12.33 14.17
N ARG A 120 0.53 12.82 15.11
CA ARG A 120 0.72 14.27 15.38
C ARG A 120 1.39 15.00 14.24
N HIS A 121 2.10 14.28 13.37
CA HIS A 121 2.83 14.83 12.23
C HIS A 121 2.25 14.31 10.90
N THR A 122 1.00 13.86 10.90
CA THR A 122 0.24 13.64 9.67
C THR A 122 -0.04 14.97 8.99
N ILE A 123 0.34 15.10 7.73
CA ILE A 123 0.07 16.30 6.93
C ILE A 123 -1.25 16.09 6.19
N THR A 124 -2.16 17.04 6.32
CA THR A 124 -3.39 17.08 5.52
C THR A 124 -3.18 17.99 4.32
N ARG A 125 -3.33 17.45 3.12
CA ARG A 125 -3.24 18.21 1.86
C ARG A 125 -4.56 18.91 1.54
N ASN A 126 -4.48 19.83 0.57
CA ASN A 126 -5.66 20.31 -0.14
C ASN A 126 -6.47 19.09 -0.63
N TYR A 127 -7.80 19.16 -0.55
CA TYR A 127 -8.71 18.03 -0.79
C TYR A 127 -8.79 16.97 0.33
N GLY A 128 -8.24 17.22 1.52
CA GLY A 128 -8.49 16.40 2.72
C GLY A 128 -7.72 15.08 2.78
N VAL A 129 -6.74 14.88 1.90
CA VAL A 129 -5.89 13.68 1.90
C VAL A 129 -4.88 13.75 3.05
N ARG A 130 -4.77 12.67 3.82
CA ARG A 130 -3.86 12.55 4.96
C ARG A 130 -2.62 11.75 4.56
N LEU A 131 -1.44 12.33 4.76
CA LEU A 131 -0.15 11.70 4.51
C LEU A 131 0.59 11.46 5.84
N PRO A 132 0.77 10.21 6.26
CA PRO A 132 1.55 9.87 7.43
C PRO A 132 3.06 9.91 7.09
N LEU A 133 3.79 10.92 7.56
CA LEU A 133 5.15 11.24 7.08
C LEU A 133 6.22 11.24 8.17
N ASP A 134 5.90 10.68 9.33
CA ASP A 134 6.74 10.79 10.51
C ASP A 134 7.17 9.45 11.06
N GLN A 135 8.15 9.50 11.95
CA GLN A 135 8.73 8.33 12.59
C GLN A 135 7.66 7.42 13.17
N LEU A 136 7.91 6.13 13.00
CA LEU A 136 7.12 5.08 13.59
C LEU A 136 7.21 5.18 15.11
N ILE A 137 6.06 5.22 15.76
CA ILE A 137 5.92 5.15 17.21
C ILE A 137 5.31 3.81 17.59
N ASN A 138 5.72 3.29 18.75
CA ASN A 138 5.12 2.07 19.27
C ASN A 138 3.74 2.38 19.86
N CYS A 139 2.73 1.64 19.43
CA CYS A 139 1.40 1.58 20.03
C CYS A 139 1.52 0.93 21.41
N THR A 140 1.30 1.70 22.46
CA THR A 140 1.46 1.29 23.87
C THR A 140 0.44 0.24 24.34
N ASP A 141 -0.55 -0.11 23.51
CA ASP A 141 -1.71 -0.91 23.92
C ASP A 141 -1.68 -2.39 23.48
N SER A 142 -0.58 -2.86 22.90
CA SER A 142 -0.47 -4.27 22.48
C SER A 142 -0.33 -5.22 23.68
N LYS A 143 -1.46 -5.75 24.15
CA LYS A 143 -1.54 -6.68 25.30
C LYS A 143 -1.08 -8.13 25.00
N HIS A 144 -0.68 -8.46 23.77
CA HIS A 144 -0.49 -9.86 23.36
C HIS A 144 0.91 -10.11 22.79
N GLY A 145 1.51 -11.23 23.19
CA GLY A 145 2.96 -11.48 23.16
C GLY A 145 3.57 -11.90 21.82
N TYR A 146 2.81 -12.01 20.73
CA TYR A 146 3.35 -12.37 19.42
C TYR A 146 2.57 -11.62 18.34
N HIS A 147 3.28 -10.95 17.43
CA HIS A 147 2.70 -10.15 16.36
C HIS A 147 3.15 -10.72 15.01
N ARG A 148 2.23 -10.76 14.06
CA ARG A 148 2.45 -11.36 12.74
C ARG A 148 3.01 -10.35 11.74
N CYS A 149 2.72 -9.05 11.92
CA CYS A 149 3.24 -7.96 11.11
C CYS A 149 4.00 -6.94 12.00
N ALA A 150 4.76 -6.06 11.35
CA ALA A 150 5.43 -4.95 12.03
C ALA A 150 4.63 -3.64 11.92
N TYR A 151 3.73 -3.55 10.95
CA TYR A 151 3.05 -2.33 10.52
C TYR A 151 1.56 -2.55 10.30
N ASN A 152 0.80 -1.46 10.33
CA ASN A 152 -0.63 -1.50 10.01
C ASN A 152 -0.88 -1.85 8.54
N GLU A 153 -1.98 -2.58 8.31
CA GLU A 153 -2.50 -2.85 6.98
C GLU A 153 -3.89 -2.21 6.81
N TYR A 154 -4.13 -1.64 5.63
CA TYR A 154 -5.40 -1.01 5.26
C TYR A 154 -6.06 -1.85 4.16
N ILE A 155 -7.26 -2.34 4.45
CA ILE A 155 -7.99 -3.27 3.59
C ILE A 155 -9.29 -2.60 3.14
N VAL A 156 -9.52 -2.56 1.84
CA VAL A 156 -10.75 -2.07 1.21
C VAL A 156 -11.35 -3.19 0.36
N PHE A 157 -12.69 -3.20 0.27
CA PHE A 157 -13.44 -4.27 -0.39
C PHE A 157 -14.10 -3.80 -1.69
N ASP A 158 -14.23 -2.48 -1.89
CA ASP A 158 -14.67 -1.89 -3.15
C ASP A 158 -13.49 -1.23 -3.87
N GLU A 159 -13.23 -1.69 -5.10
CA GLU A 159 -12.17 -1.15 -5.97
C GLU A 159 -12.34 0.34 -6.25
N SER A 160 -13.59 0.85 -6.23
CA SER A 160 -13.88 2.27 -6.45
C SER A 160 -13.27 3.18 -5.38
N GLN A 161 -12.93 2.63 -4.21
CA GLN A 161 -12.28 3.34 -3.11
C GLN A 161 -10.79 3.62 -3.37
N ILE A 162 -10.19 3.01 -4.39
CA ILE A 162 -8.77 3.14 -4.70
C ILE A 162 -8.59 4.00 -5.94
N THR A 163 -7.74 5.02 -5.83
CA THR A 163 -7.23 5.76 -6.98
C THR A 163 -5.71 5.67 -6.98
N LEU A 164 -5.13 5.05 -8.01
CA LEU A 164 -3.69 5.07 -8.24
C LEU A 164 -3.25 6.52 -8.48
N HIS A 165 -2.30 7.02 -7.69
CA HIS A 165 -1.89 8.42 -7.77
C HIS A 165 -0.44 8.57 -8.23
N TYR A 166 0.47 7.74 -7.73
CA TYR A 166 1.86 7.75 -8.16
C TYR A 166 2.41 6.33 -8.34
N LEU A 167 3.27 6.17 -9.33
CA LEU A 167 4.19 5.04 -9.45
C LEU A 167 5.60 5.60 -9.23
N VAL A 168 6.26 5.14 -8.19
CA VAL A 168 7.57 5.63 -7.77
C VAL A 168 8.61 4.58 -8.04
N GLN A 169 9.64 4.93 -8.81
CA GLN A 169 10.84 4.13 -8.93
C GLN A 169 11.91 4.67 -7.98
N PHE A 170 12.50 3.81 -7.17
CA PHE A 170 13.61 4.17 -6.28
C PHE A 170 14.68 3.07 -6.28
N ARG A 171 15.84 3.37 -5.73
CA ARG A 171 16.89 2.40 -5.44
C ARG A 171 17.00 2.27 -3.93
N ARG A 172 17.19 1.05 -3.45
CA ARG A 172 17.53 0.82 -2.05
C ARG A 172 18.98 1.22 -1.79
#